data_AF-A0A349URU7-F1
#
_entry.id   AF-A0A349URU7-F1
#
_cell.length_a   1.000
_cell.length_b   1.000
_cell.length_c   1.000
_cell.angle_alpha   90.00
_cell.angle_beta   90.00
_cell.angle_gamma   90.00
#
_symmetry.space_group_name_H-M   'P 1'
#
loop_
_entity.id
_entity.type
_entity.pdbx_description
1 polymer ?
#
loop_
_entity_poly.entity_id
_entity_poly.type
_entity_poly.pdbx_seq_one_letter_code
_entity_poly.pdbx_strand_id
1 'polypeptide(L)'
;MIDTDELLGGGFLPAGHNPLPEVQASAPEAQEAPTEMTPTQKAEALKALDEGEVRACTLCGLHRTRTHTVFGEGSPSAALVFVGEGPGADEDAT
;
A
#
# COMPACT_ATOMS: atom_id res chain seq x y z
N MET A 1 -46.57 26.46 -9.18
CA MET A 1 -45.91 25.17 -8.91
C MET A 1 -45.05 24.89 -10.13
N ILE A 2 -43.76 25.21 -10.16
CA ILE A 2 -42.74 25.24 -9.10
C ILE A 2 -41.90 26.51 -9.30
N ASP A 3 -41.59 27.22 -8.21
CA ASP A 3 -40.71 28.39 -8.20
C ASP A 3 -39.28 27.97 -8.57
N THR A 4 -38.70 28.62 -9.57
CA THR A 4 -37.35 28.31 -10.10
C THR A 4 -36.21 28.72 -9.17
N ASP A 5 -36.52 29.27 -7.99
CA ASP A 5 -35.54 29.69 -6.97
C ASP A 5 -35.02 28.53 -6.10
N GLU A 6 -35.68 27.36 -6.13
CA GLU A 6 -35.24 26.17 -5.36
C GLU A 6 -34.25 25.26 -6.12
N LEU A 7 -33.89 25.60 -7.36
CA LEU A 7 -32.87 24.87 -8.14
C LEU A 7 -31.46 25.49 -8.06
N LEU A 8 -31.31 26.63 -7.36
CA LEU A 8 -30.04 27.32 -7.16
C LEU A 8 -29.71 27.51 -5.67
N GLY A 9 -30.25 26.64 -4.81
CA GLY A 9 -29.95 26.58 -3.37
C GLY A 9 -28.56 26.01 -3.07
N GLY A 10 -27.50 26.64 -3.59
CA GLY A 10 -26.13 26.23 -3.34
C GLY A 10 -25.15 27.27 -3.85
N GLY A 11 -24.98 28.35 -3.08
CA GLY A 11 -23.99 29.37 -3.35
C GLY A 11 -22.62 28.74 -3.57
N PHE A 12 -22.11 28.82 -4.79
CA PHE A 12 -20.71 28.52 -5.09
C PHE A 12 -19.87 29.64 -4.48
N LEU A 13 -19.50 29.46 -3.21
CA LEU A 13 -18.39 30.21 -2.63
C LEU A 13 -17.13 29.77 -3.40
N PRO A 14 -16.40 30.67 -4.08
CA PRO A 14 -15.06 30.32 -4.51
C PRO A 14 -14.26 30.13 -3.23
N ALA A 15 -14.01 28.87 -2.86
CA ALA A 15 -13.06 28.56 -1.82
C ALA A 15 -11.74 29.21 -2.24
N GLY A 16 -11.34 30.26 -1.49
CA GLY A 16 -10.00 30.81 -1.61
C GLY A 16 -9.04 29.65 -1.53
N HIS A 17 -8.15 29.53 -2.53
CA HIS A 17 -7.15 28.49 -2.53
C HIS A 17 -6.18 28.80 -1.40
N ASN A 18 -6.48 28.25 -0.22
CA ASN A 18 -5.54 28.20 0.87
C ASN A 18 -4.39 27.31 0.33
N PRO A 19 -3.16 27.81 0.22
CA PRO A 19 -2.06 26.96 -0.20
C PRO A 19 -2.01 25.76 0.74
N LEU A 20 -1.89 24.57 0.15
CA LEU A 20 -1.66 23.36 0.93
C LEU A 20 -0.46 23.64 1.84
N PRO A 21 -0.53 23.36 3.14
CA PRO A 21 0.65 23.46 3.98
C PRO A 21 1.73 22.57 3.35
N GLU A 22 2.95 23.09 3.18
CA GLU A 22 4.08 22.27 2.75
C GLU A 22 4.16 21.07 3.68
N VAL A 23 3.84 19.88 3.15
CA VAL A 23 4.11 18.63 3.85
C VAL A 23 5.63 18.51 3.88
N GLN A 24 6.24 19.03 4.94
CA GLN A 24 7.60 18.69 5.28
C GLN A 24 7.61 17.21 5.62
N ALA A 25 7.92 16.38 4.63
CA ALA A 25 8.23 14.98 4.82
C ALA A 25 9.59 14.87 5.52
N SER A 26 9.68 15.36 6.75
CA SER A 26 10.66 14.86 7.69
C SER A 26 10.18 13.46 8.06
N ALA A 27 10.72 12.45 7.37
CA ALA A 27 10.59 11.07 7.81
C ALA A 27 10.87 11.03 9.32
N PRO A 28 10.00 10.41 10.15
CA PRO A 28 10.33 10.27 11.56
C PRO A 28 11.69 9.59 11.64
N GLU A 29 12.64 10.19 12.37
CA GLU A 29 13.91 9.55 12.68
C GLU A 29 13.59 8.14 13.15
N ALA A 30 14.01 7.16 12.34
CA ALA A 30 13.72 5.76 12.52
C ALA A 30 14.22 5.37 13.92
N GLN A 31 13.28 5.24 14.86
CA GLN A 31 13.60 4.76 16.19
C GLN A 31 14.19 3.36 16.04
N GLU A 32 15.40 3.19 16.58
CA GLU A 32 16.24 2.01 16.41
C GLU A 32 15.45 0.72 16.64
N ALA A 33 15.37 -0.10 15.59
CA ALA A 33 14.63 -1.35 15.60
C ALA A 33 15.29 -2.39 16.52
N PRO A 34 14.52 -3.30 17.15
CA PRO A 34 15.06 -4.34 18.01
C PRO A 34 15.76 -5.45 17.19
N THR A 35 16.94 -5.86 17.64
CA THR A 35 17.73 -7.06 17.26
C THR A 35 18.07 -7.20 15.76
N GLU A 36 19.31 -6.85 15.41
CA GLU A 36 19.80 -6.84 14.04
C GLU A 36 19.92 -8.27 13.45
N MET A 37 18.89 -8.71 12.72
CA MET A 37 18.97 -9.93 11.90
C MET A 37 19.92 -9.71 10.73
N THR A 38 20.79 -10.68 10.45
CA THR A 38 21.64 -10.65 9.26
C THR A 38 20.80 -10.72 7.98
N PRO A 39 21.29 -10.21 6.83
CA PRO A 39 20.56 -10.28 5.56
C PRO A 39 20.14 -11.72 5.18
N THR A 40 20.97 -12.72 5.50
CA THR A 40 20.65 -14.13 5.28
C THR A 40 19.45 -14.58 6.12
N GLN A 41 19.44 -14.26 7.41
CA GLN A 41 18.32 -14.63 8.29
C GLN A 41 17.02 -13.93 7.87
N LYS A 42 17.12 -12.68 7.40
CA LYS A 42 15.96 -11.97 6.82
C LYS A 42 15.47 -12.67 5.56
N ALA A 43 16.36 -13.06 4.66
CA ALA A 43 16.01 -13.79 3.44
C ALA A 43 15.29 -15.11 3.75
N GLU A 44 15.81 -15.87 4.70
CA GLU A 44 15.23 -17.14 5.14
C GLU A 44 13.85 -16.93 5.79
N ALA A 45 13.69 -15.89 6.62
CA ALA A 45 12.41 -15.55 7.23
C ALA A 45 11.37 -15.13 6.19
N LEU A 46 11.74 -14.30 5.21
CA LEU A 46 10.85 -13.90 4.12
C LEU A 46 10.43 -15.09 3.26
N LYS A 47 11.37 -15.98 2.94
CA LYS A 47 11.07 -17.23 2.22
C LYS A 47 10.11 -18.13 3.01
N ALA A 48 10.36 -18.31 4.31
CA ALA A 48 9.50 -19.11 5.17
C ALA A 48 8.07 -18.54 5.27
N LEU A 49 7.94 -17.21 5.31
CA LEU A 49 6.65 -16.53 5.30
C LEU A 49 5.88 -16.76 3.98
N ASP A 50 6.55 -16.62 2.83
CA ASP A 50 5.94 -16.89 1.53
C ASP A 50 5.45 -18.35 1.44
N GLU A 51 6.34 -19.30 1.71
CA GLU A 51 6.06 -20.74 1.57
C GLU A 51 5.05 -21.25 2.60
N GLY A 52 5.11 -20.76 3.84
CA GLY A 52 4.30 -21.25 4.95
C GLY A 52 2.92 -20.61 5.06
N GLU A 53 2.78 -19.36 4.65
CA GLU A 53 1.56 -18.58 4.93
C GLU A 53 0.95 -17.96 3.67
N VAL A 54 1.75 -17.27 2.86
CA VAL A 54 1.19 -16.43 1.77
C VAL A 54 0.67 -17.28 0.62
N ARG A 55 1.46 -18.23 0.11
CA ARG A 55 1.07 -19.06 -1.06
C ARG A 55 -0.29 -19.74 -0.90
N ALA A 56 -0.56 -20.23 0.30
CA ALA A 56 -1.80 -20.94 0.63
C ALA A 56 -2.89 -20.04 1.25
N CYS A 57 -2.67 -18.72 1.33
CA CYS A 57 -3.58 -17.82 2.06
C CYS A 57 -4.97 -17.76 1.41
N THR A 58 -6.01 -18.08 2.18
CA THR A 58 -7.42 -18.05 1.75
C THR A 58 -8.29 -17.10 2.59
N LEU A 59 -7.65 -16.22 3.37
CA LEU A 59 -8.33 -15.38 4.37
C LEU A 59 -9.30 -14.34 3.79
N CYS A 60 -9.15 -13.95 2.52
CA CYS A 60 -10.04 -12.99 1.85
C CYS A 60 -10.49 -13.48 0.48
N GLY A 61 -11.46 -12.80 -0.14
CA GLY A 61 -12.06 -13.22 -1.42
C GLY A 61 -11.10 -13.28 -2.62
N LEU A 62 -9.94 -12.61 -2.57
CA LEU A 62 -8.97 -12.55 -3.68
C LEU A 62 -8.37 -13.90 -4.05
N HIS A 63 -8.29 -14.85 -3.09
CA HIS A 63 -7.77 -16.19 -3.37
C HIS A 63 -8.60 -16.97 -4.38
N ARG A 64 -9.84 -16.55 -4.64
CA ARG A 64 -10.78 -17.27 -5.50
C ARG A 64 -10.48 -17.10 -6.98
N THR A 65 -9.81 -16.00 -7.35
CA THR A 65 -9.62 -15.61 -8.76
C THR A 65 -8.17 -15.46 -9.17
N ARG A 66 -7.25 -15.23 -8.22
CA ARG A 66 -5.81 -15.17 -8.51
C ARG A 66 -5.30 -16.50 -9.08
N THR A 67 -4.34 -16.46 -9.98
CA THR A 67 -3.63 -17.64 -10.46
C THR A 67 -2.55 -18.04 -9.46
N HIS A 68 -1.84 -17.07 -8.91
CA HIS A 68 -0.86 -17.27 -7.85
C HIS A 68 -0.77 -16.05 -6.93
N THR A 69 -0.04 -16.18 -5.84
CA THR A 69 0.36 -15.02 -5.05
C THR A 69 1.60 -14.39 -5.66
N VAL A 70 1.68 -13.07 -5.62
CA VAL A 70 2.89 -12.34 -6.00
C VAL A 70 3.50 -11.79 -4.71
N PHE A 71 4.55 -12.46 -4.25
CA PHE A 71 5.28 -12.03 -3.05
C PHE A 71 6.32 -10.97 -3.43
N GLY A 72 6.63 -10.07 -2.50
CA GLY A 72 7.59 -9.00 -2.75
C GLY A 72 9.00 -9.55 -3.00
N GLU A 73 9.70 -8.95 -3.97
CA GLU A 73 11.10 -9.26 -4.28
C GLU A 73 12.02 -8.07 -3.98
N GLY A 74 13.29 -8.36 -3.71
CA GLY A 74 14.30 -7.33 -3.45
C GLY A 74 15.40 -7.79 -2.51
N SER A 75 16.28 -6.85 -2.16
CA SER A 75 17.36 -7.13 -1.21
C SER A 75 16.80 -7.22 0.22
N PRO A 76 17.11 -8.28 0.98
CA PRO A 76 16.83 -8.35 2.42
C PRO A 76 17.54 -7.28 3.25
N SER A 77 18.55 -6.61 2.66
CA SER A 77 19.26 -5.47 3.24
C SER A 77 18.79 -4.11 2.70
N ALA A 78 17.71 -4.06 1.92
CA ALA A 78 17.18 -2.80 1.39
C ALA A 78 16.82 -1.83 2.53
N ALA A 79 17.25 -0.57 2.40
CA ALA A 79 16.92 0.50 3.33
C ALA A 79 15.55 1.14 3.04
N LEU A 80 15.02 0.92 1.84
CA LEU A 80 13.74 1.44 1.36
C LEU A 80 12.95 0.32 0.68
N VAL A 81 11.65 0.25 0.95
CA VAL A 81 10.71 -0.69 0.34
C VAL A 81 9.61 0.10 -0.35
N PHE A 82 9.27 -0.28 -1.58
CA PHE A 82 8.11 0.24 -2.29
C PHE A 82 6.94 -0.72 -2.13
N VAL A 83 5.76 -0.20 -1.82
CA VAL A 83 4.54 -0.98 -1.61
C VAL A 83 3.45 -0.42 -2.53
N GLY A 84 2.99 -1.23 -3.49
CA GLY A 84 1.88 -0.90 -4.39
C GLY A 84 0.51 -1.29 -3.84
N GLU A 85 -0.54 -1.24 -4.67
CA GLU A 85 -1.90 -1.64 -4.25
C GLU A 85 -2.08 -3.16 -4.16
N GLY A 86 -1.54 -3.89 -5.14
CA GLY A 86 -1.74 -5.33 -5.33
C GLY A 86 -1.27 -5.77 -6.73
N PRO A 87 -1.24 -7.09 -7.00
CA PRO A 87 -0.81 -7.61 -8.29
C PRO A 87 -1.81 -7.29 -9.41
N GLY A 88 -1.30 -6.86 -10.56
CA GLY A 88 -2.07 -6.75 -11.79
C GLY A 88 -2.13 -8.07 -12.55
N ALA A 89 -2.62 -8.01 -13.79
CA ALA A 89 -2.83 -9.20 -14.62
C ALA A 89 -1.52 -9.85 -15.09
N ASP A 90 -0.51 -9.03 -15.41
CA ASP A 90 0.79 -9.54 -15.85
C ASP A 90 1.56 -10.13 -14.66
N GLU A 91 1.52 -9.48 -13.49
CA GLU A 91 2.13 -10.01 -12.29
C GLU A 91 1.44 -11.28 -11.80
N ASP A 92 0.10 -11.41 -11.91
CA ASP A 92 -0.64 -12.66 -11.58
C ASP A 92 -0.44 -13.79 -12.61
N ALA A 93 0.31 -13.57 -13.70
CA ALA A 93 0.57 -14.59 -14.71
C ALA A 93 1.97 -15.23 -14.63
N THR A 94 2.87 -14.73 -13.76
CA THR A 94 4.28 -15.15 -13.62
C THR A 94 4.61 -15.87 -12.30
#